data_AF-A0AAQ0HIM6-F1
#
_entry.id   AF-A0AAQ0HIM6-F1
#
_cell.length_a   1.000
_cell.length_b   1.000
_cell.length_c   1.000
_cell.angle_alpha   90.00
_cell.angle_beta   90.00
_cell.angle_gamma   90.00
#
_symmetry.space_group_name_H-M   'P 1'
#
loop_
_entity.id
_entity.type
_entity.pdbx_description
1 polymer ?
#
loop_
_entity_poly.entity_id
_entity_poly.type
_entity_poly.pdbx_seq_one_letter_code
_entity_poly.pdbx_strand_id
1 'polypeptide(L)'
;MTNDLEARIAELRQRRRAGQEDTEVELDRLKAQLSEHVQGIRAGMDDELVDRIAEFATVGKLAAKALETAERIHREHEALGERITAHGALLRRQARFAWAALGGACLAAGAVLLLVIWTGAALKQAAAREADIIRATNIRELAAARDEGERAIATLHEQLAGQRTWIERSIETVGVELASLTAERDAVRAELEHFAALRDRLGIRLIETRTQPVIVVPEGQEIRLWRAAGLHELARYNGRMYRVLARD
;
A
#
# COMPACT_ATOMS: atom_id res chain seq x y z
N MET A 1 39.22 -157.18 72.76
CA MET A 1 39.64 -155.76 72.65
C MET A 1 40.04 -155.43 71.21
N THR A 2 39.16 -155.69 70.23
CA THR A 2 39.50 -155.56 68.79
C THR A 2 38.22 -155.51 67.93
N ASN A 3 37.14 -154.86 68.39
CA ASN A 3 35.91 -154.68 67.59
C ASN A 3 35.22 -153.31 67.75
N ASP A 4 35.82 -152.37 68.51
CA ASP A 4 35.24 -151.04 68.80
C ASP A 4 35.99 -149.88 68.11
N LEU A 5 37.15 -150.17 67.52
CA LEU A 5 37.99 -149.17 66.81
C LEU A 5 37.65 -149.07 65.31
N GLU A 6 37.20 -150.15 64.68
CA GLU A 6 36.84 -150.13 63.26
C GLU A 6 35.48 -149.44 63.00
N ALA A 7 34.54 -149.50 63.95
CA ALA A 7 33.26 -148.80 63.86
C ALA A 7 33.43 -147.26 63.88
N ARG A 8 34.34 -146.75 64.71
CA ARG A 8 34.62 -145.30 64.82
C ARG A 8 35.36 -144.72 63.61
N ILE A 9 36.14 -145.53 62.89
CA ILE A 9 36.85 -145.09 61.68
C ILE A 9 35.90 -145.04 60.46
N ALA A 10 34.86 -145.86 60.42
CA ALA A 10 33.81 -145.79 59.40
C ALA A 10 32.93 -144.53 59.57
N GLU A 11 32.57 -144.16 60.80
CA GLU A 11 31.73 -142.98 61.09
C GLU A 11 32.41 -141.64 60.73
N LEU A 12 33.73 -141.53 60.95
CA LEU A 12 34.50 -140.32 60.62
C LEU A 12 34.71 -140.12 59.11
N ARG A 13 34.64 -141.17 58.29
CA ARG A 13 34.70 -141.05 56.82
C ARG A 13 33.38 -140.59 56.22
N GLN A 14 32.25 -140.89 56.86
CA GLN A 14 30.93 -140.47 56.40
C GLN A 14 30.66 -138.98 56.68
N ARG A 15 31.14 -138.44 57.81
CA ARG A 15 31.03 -137.00 58.12
C ARG A 15 31.90 -136.09 57.24
N ARG A 16 33.01 -136.57 56.67
CA ARG A 16 33.83 -135.75 55.76
C ARG A 16 33.25 -135.62 54.35
N ARG A 17 32.48 -136.59 53.87
CA ARG A 17 31.85 -136.49 52.53
C ARG A 17 30.65 -135.55 52.52
N ALA A 18 29.86 -135.53 53.59
CA ALA A 18 28.71 -134.62 53.70
C ALA A 18 29.09 -133.13 53.90
N GLY A 19 30.30 -132.83 54.39
CA GLY A 19 30.77 -131.44 54.56
C GLY A 19 31.46 -130.82 53.35
N GLN A 20 31.85 -131.62 52.34
CA GLN A 20 32.52 -131.11 51.14
C GLN A 20 31.53 -130.75 50.01
N GLU A 21 30.40 -131.44 49.91
CA GLU A 21 29.37 -131.15 48.89
C GLU A 21 28.61 -129.83 49.19
N ASP A 22 28.43 -129.46 50.45
CA ASP A 22 27.72 -128.23 50.84
C ASP A 22 28.54 -126.96 50.53
N THR A 23 29.87 -127.05 50.68
CA THR A 23 30.78 -125.92 50.41
C THR A 23 30.96 -125.61 48.92
N GLU A 24 30.79 -126.60 48.04
CA GLU A 24 30.94 -126.41 46.59
C GLU A 24 29.74 -125.70 45.98
N VAL A 25 28.53 -126.03 46.45
CA VAL A 25 27.27 -125.40 46.03
C VAL A 25 27.20 -123.93 46.45
N GLU A 26 27.71 -123.58 47.64
CA GLU A 26 27.74 -122.20 48.11
C GLU A 26 28.74 -121.33 47.32
N LEU A 27 29.86 -121.92 46.89
CA LEU A 27 30.89 -121.24 46.11
C LEU A 27 30.43 -120.89 44.69
N ASP A 28 29.68 -121.80 44.05
CA ASP A 28 29.10 -121.56 42.72
C ASP A 28 28.00 -120.50 42.75
N ARG A 29 27.21 -120.45 43.84
CA ARG A 29 26.20 -119.41 44.03
C ARG A 29 26.82 -118.02 44.19
N LEU A 30 27.92 -117.90 44.94
CA LEU A 30 28.64 -116.65 45.10
C LEU A 30 29.32 -116.18 43.82
N LYS A 31 29.88 -117.09 43.01
CA LYS A 31 30.45 -116.75 41.69
C LYS A 31 29.40 -116.23 40.71
N ALA A 32 28.20 -116.83 40.70
CA ALA A 32 27.11 -116.37 39.86
C ALA A 32 26.66 -114.95 40.24
N GLN A 33 26.49 -114.66 41.53
CA GLN A 33 26.13 -113.32 42.01
C GLN A 33 27.22 -112.27 41.70
N LEU A 34 28.50 -112.63 41.81
CA LEU A 34 29.58 -111.68 41.50
C LEU A 34 29.65 -111.36 40.00
N SER A 35 29.43 -112.36 39.14
CA SER A 35 29.44 -112.17 37.69
C SER A 35 28.29 -111.27 37.23
N GLU A 36 27.11 -111.40 37.84
CA GLU A 36 25.95 -110.55 37.56
C GLU A 36 26.21 -109.10 38.01
N HIS A 37 26.79 -108.91 39.20
CA HIS A 37 27.12 -107.58 39.72
C HIS A 37 28.18 -106.86 38.88
N VAL A 38 29.20 -107.57 38.38
CA VAL A 38 30.26 -107.00 37.53
C VAL A 38 29.72 -106.60 36.15
N GLN A 39 28.81 -107.37 35.57
CA GLN A 39 28.17 -107.00 34.30
C GLN A 39 27.26 -105.78 34.45
N GLY A 40 26.50 -105.67 35.55
CA GLY A 40 25.66 -104.50 35.83
C GLY A 40 26.47 -103.21 35.98
N ILE A 41 27.61 -103.25 36.66
CA ILE A 41 28.50 -102.07 36.82
C ILE A 41 29.10 -101.66 35.48
N ARG A 42 29.52 -102.63 34.65
CA ARG A 42 30.12 -102.35 33.34
C ARG A 42 29.11 -101.70 32.39
N ALA A 43 27.90 -102.23 32.32
CA ALA A 43 26.83 -101.66 31.49
C ALA A 43 26.45 -100.24 31.94
N GLY A 44 26.36 -100.01 33.25
CA GLY A 44 26.07 -98.67 33.80
C GLY A 44 27.15 -97.64 33.50
N MET A 45 28.44 -98.02 33.54
CA MET A 45 29.54 -97.11 33.19
C MET A 45 29.59 -96.77 31.70
N ASP A 46 29.34 -97.74 30.82
CA ASP A 46 29.37 -97.51 29.38
C ASP A 46 28.22 -96.57 28.95
N ASP A 47 27.02 -96.72 29.51
CA ASP A 47 25.90 -95.80 29.24
C ASP A 47 26.17 -94.38 29.78
N GLU A 48 26.72 -94.23 30.98
CA GLU A 48 27.03 -92.89 31.54
C GLU A 48 28.13 -92.16 30.74
N LEU A 49 29.14 -92.89 30.24
CA LEU A 49 30.20 -92.33 29.41
C LEU A 49 29.68 -91.86 28.05
N VAL A 50 28.79 -92.62 27.43
CA VAL A 50 28.17 -92.26 26.15
C VAL A 50 27.31 -91.00 26.31
N ASP A 51 26.53 -90.90 27.38
CA ASP A 51 25.67 -89.75 27.65
C ASP A 51 26.49 -88.47 27.90
N ARG A 52 27.59 -88.56 28.67
CA ARG A 52 28.50 -87.43 28.87
C ARG A 52 29.19 -86.99 27.58
N ILE A 53 29.63 -87.91 26.73
CA ILE A 53 30.24 -87.56 25.44
C ILE A 53 29.23 -86.85 24.52
N ALA A 54 27.97 -87.28 24.52
CA ALA A 54 26.90 -86.61 23.79
C ALA A 54 26.64 -85.19 24.34
N GLU A 55 26.65 -85.01 25.66
CA GLU A 55 26.51 -83.70 26.30
C GLU A 55 27.68 -82.76 25.93
N PHE A 56 28.93 -83.22 25.98
CA PHE A 56 30.08 -82.40 25.55
C PHE A 56 30.02 -82.04 24.05
N ALA A 57 29.53 -82.93 23.20
CA ALA A 57 29.37 -82.66 21.78
C ALA A 57 28.28 -81.59 21.51
N THR A 58 27.19 -81.58 22.29
CA THR A 58 26.15 -80.54 22.19
C THR A 58 26.63 -79.19 22.73
N VAL A 59 27.36 -79.18 23.85
CA VAL A 59 28.00 -77.97 24.40
C VAL A 59 29.04 -77.40 23.44
N GLY A 60 29.86 -78.23 22.78
CA GLY A 60 30.82 -77.80 21.78
C GLY A 60 30.16 -77.14 20.56
N LYS A 61 29.02 -77.68 20.08
CA LYS A 61 28.24 -77.06 19.00
C LYS A 61 27.61 -75.73 19.42
N LEU A 62 27.12 -75.63 20.65
CA LEU A 62 26.60 -74.39 21.22
C LEU A 62 27.69 -73.32 21.34
N ALA A 63 28.89 -73.69 21.80
CA ALA A 63 30.03 -72.78 21.89
C ALA A 63 30.50 -72.29 20.52
N ALA A 64 30.57 -73.17 19.51
CA ALA A 64 30.91 -72.78 18.14
C ALA A 64 29.88 -71.81 17.55
N LYS A 65 28.59 -72.06 17.76
CA LYS A 65 27.50 -71.17 17.30
C LYS A 65 27.49 -69.83 18.03
N ALA A 66 27.84 -69.82 19.31
CA ALA A 66 28.00 -68.60 20.11
C ALA A 66 29.20 -67.77 19.62
N LEU A 67 30.31 -68.42 19.26
CA LEU A 67 31.49 -67.75 18.72
C LEU A 67 31.20 -67.14 17.33
N GLU A 68 30.53 -67.89 16.45
CA GLU A 68 30.12 -67.41 15.12
C GLU A 68 29.17 -66.21 15.21
N THR A 69 28.22 -66.24 16.16
CA THR A 69 27.31 -65.10 16.39
C THR A 69 28.04 -63.90 16.98
N ALA A 70 28.96 -64.09 17.92
CA ALA A 70 29.79 -63.01 18.46
C ALA A 70 30.65 -62.35 17.37
N GLU A 71 31.25 -63.14 16.48
CA GLU A 71 32.06 -62.63 15.37
C GLU A 71 31.21 -61.93 14.30
N ARG A 72 29.97 -62.39 14.07
CA ARG A 72 29.02 -61.68 13.21
C ARG A 72 28.61 -60.33 13.80
N ILE A 73 28.29 -60.30 15.09
CA ILE A 73 27.94 -59.08 15.82
C ILE A 73 29.11 -58.10 15.81
N HIS A 74 30.34 -58.58 15.99
CA HIS A 74 31.53 -57.74 15.94
C HIS A 74 31.71 -57.10 14.55
N ARG A 75 31.60 -57.89 13.47
CA ARG A 75 31.67 -57.38 12.09
C ARG A 75 30.55 -56.39 11.77
N GLU A 76 29.34 -56.64 12.26
CA GLU A 76 28.20 -55.71 12.11
C GLU A 76 28.47 -54.39 12.86
N HIS A 77 29.06 -54.44 14.06
CA HIS A 77 29.44 -53.24 14.82
C HIS A 77 30.55 -52.43 14.15
N GLU A 78 31.57 -53.08 13.59
CA GLU A 78 32.62 -52.40 12.82
C GLU A 78 32.04 -51.71 11.58
N ALA A 79 31.20 -52.42 10.82
CA ALA A 79 30.54 -51.85 9.64
C ALA A 79 29.60 -50.68 9.99
N LEU A 80 28.89 -50.75 11.12
CA LEU A 80 28.08 -49.63 11.63
C LEU A 80 28.95 -48.46 12.07
N GLY A 81 30.08 -48.71 12.74
CA GLY A 81 31.04 -47.69 13.14
C GLY A 81 31.63 -46.93 11.94
N GLU A 82 31.98 -47.66 10.88
CA GLU A 82 32.46 -47.07 9.63
C GLU A 82 31.39 -46.21 8.94
N ARG A 83 30.14 -46.67 8.90
CA ARG A 83 29.02 -45.89 8.36
C ARG A 83 28.73 -44.62 9.18
N ILE A 84 28.79 -44.70 10.51
CA ILE A 84 28.56 -43.54 11.39
C ILE A 84 29.66 -42.50 11.21
N THR A 85 30.91 -42.91 11.11
CA THR A 85 32.03 -41.97 10.89
C THR A 85 31.98 -41.35 9.50
N ALA A 86 31.65 -42.12 8.46
CA ALA A 86 31.43 -41.60 7.10
C ALA A 86 30.28 -40.58 7.04
N HIS A 87 29.14 -40.86 7.66
CA HIS A 87 28.02 -39.92 7.74
C HIS A 87 28.33 -38.69 8.59
N GLY A 88 29.10 -38.85 9.68
CA GLY A 88 29.56 -37.73 10.51
C GLY A 88 30.45 -36.74 9.75
N ALA A 89 31.32 -37.23 8.86
CA ALA A 89 32.16 -36.39 8.01
C ALA A 89 31.33 -35.60 6.98
N LEU A 90 30.34 -36.24 6.36
CA LEU A 90 29.44 -35.58 5.39
C LEU A 90 28.58 -34.49 6.06
N LEU A 91 28.02 -34.77 7.25
CA LEU A 91 27.21 -33.81 8.00
C LEU A 91 28.01 -32.57 8.41
N ARG A 92 29.27 -32.71 8.85
CA ARG A 92 30.13 -31.56 9.17
C ARG A 92 30.44 -30.71 7.95
N ARG A 93 30.63 -31.32 6.79
CA ARG A 93 30.88 -30.60 5.53
C ARG A 93 29.63 -29.85 5.06
N GLN A 94 28.46 -30.50 5.12
CA GLN A 94 27.18 -29.87 4.82
C GLN A 94 26.86 -28.73 5.78
N ALA A 95 27.10 -28.90 7.08
CA ALA A 95 26.90 -27.86 8.08
C ALA A 95 27.75 -26.60 7.77
N ARG A 96 29.03 -26.77 7.39
CA ARG A 96 29.89 -25.63 7.03
C ARG A 96 29.36 -24.86 5.81
N PHE A 97 28.88 -25.56 4.79
CA PHE A 97 28.27 -24.90 3.63
C PHE A 97 26.95 -24.23 3.96
N ALA A 98 26.11 -24.84 4.81
CA ALA A 98 24.86 -24.26 5.27
C ALA A 98 25.09 -22.96 6.07
N TRP A 99 26.08 -22.96 6.98
CA TRP A 99 26.45 -21.75 7.73
C TRP A 99 27.01 -20.64 6.83
N ALA A 100 27.83 -20.98 5.84
CA ALA A 100 28.33 -20.00 4.87
C ALA A 100 27.20 -19.43 4.01
N ALA A 101 26.26 -20.26 3.56
CA ALA A 101 25.09 -19.83 2.82
C ALA A 101 24.16 -18.91 3.64
N LEU A 102 23.91 -19.27 4.91
CA LEU A 102 23.14 -18.45 5.84
C LEU A 102 23.81 -17.09 6.08
N GLY A 103 25.12 -17.08 6.33
CA GLY A 103 25.89 -15.85 6.50
C GLY A 103 25.85 -14.96 5.26
N GLY A 104 26.01 -15.55 4.07
CA GLY A 104 25.88 -14.84 2.79
C GLY A 104 24.48 -14.25 2.58
N ALA A 105 23.43 -15.01 2.90
CA ALA A 105 22.05 -14.53 2.81
C ALA A 105 21.77 -13.37 3.77
N CYS A 106 22.25 -13.44 5.02
CA CYS A 106 22.11 -12.35 5.98
C CYS A 106 22.84 -11.08 5.52
N LEU A 107 24.06 -11.20 4.98
CA LEU A 107 24.80 -10.07 4.44
C LEU A 107 24.11 -9.45 3.23
N ALA A 108 23.59 -10.27 2.31
CA ALA A 108 22.83 -9.80 1.16
C ALA A 108 21.57 -9.05 1.60
N ALA A 109 20.82 -9.58 2.56
CA ALA A 109 19.64 -8.92 3.13
C ALA A 109 20.01 -7.58 3.79
N GLY A 110 21.09 -7.54 4.56
CA GLY A 110 21.60 -6.30 5.17
C GLY A 110 21.99 -5.25 4.13
N ALA A 111 22.65 -5.64 3.04
CA ALA A 111 23.00 -4.76 1.94
C ALA A 111 21.76 -4.18 1.24
N VAL A 112 20.74 -5.02 0.99
CA VAL A 112 19.46 -4.56 0.42
C VAL A 112 18.78 -3.54 1.34
N LEU A 113 18.73 -3.80 2.64
CA LEU A 113 18.14 -2.86 3.61
C LEU A 113 18.88 -1.52 3.65
N LEU A 114 20.21 -1.54 3.67
CA LEU A 114 21.01 -0.32 3.61
C LEU A 114 20.76 0.47 2.33
N LEU A 115 20.66 -0.22 1.18
CA LEU A 115 20.36 0.41 -0.10
C LEU A 115 18.97 1.06 -0.09
N VAL A 116 17.96 0.38 0.46
CA VAL A 116 16.60 0.94 0.61
C VAL A 116 16.57 2.16 1.53
N ILE A 117 17.28 2.13 2.66
CA ILE A 117 17.38 3.29 3.56
C ILE A 117 18.07 4.46 2.86
N TRP A 118 19.16 4.19 2.15
CA TRP A 118 19.93 5.21 1.45
C TRP A 118 19.13 5.85 0.31
N THR A 119 18.47 5.05 -0.53
CA THR A 119 17.62 5.57 -1.61
C THR A 119 16.42 6.34 -1.06
N GLY A 120 15.82 5.87 0.03
CA GLY A 120 14.75 6.59 0.72
C GLY A 120 15.20 7.95 1.26
N ALA A 121 16.40 8.02 1.85
CA ALA A 121 16.97 9.29 2.33
C ALA A 121 17.31 10.24 1.17
N ALA A 122 17.87 9.74 0.07
CA ALA A 122 18.18 10.54 -1.11
C ALA A 122 16.91 11.09 -1.77
N LEU A 123 15.87 10.27 -1.91
CA LEU A 123 14.56 10.69 -2.42
C LEU A 123 13.92 11.76 -1.54
N LYS A 124 13.97 11.60 -0.21
CA LYS A 124 13.44 12.60 0.72
C LYS A 124 14.19 13.94 0.58
N GLN A 125 15.51 13.91 0.44
CA GLN A 125 16.30 15.13 0.25
C GLN A 125 16.03 15.79 -1.10
N ALA A 126 15.87 15.01 -2.17
CA ALA A 126 15.49 15.52 -3.49
C ALA A 126 14.12 16.20 -3.45
N ALA A 127 13.12 15.54 -2.84
CA ALA A 127 11.78 16.09 -2.66
C ALA A 127 11.77 17.37 -1.80
N ALA A 128 12.59 17.43 -0.74
CA ALA A 128 12.71 18.64 0.07
C ALA A 128 13.29 19.81 -0.73
N ARG A 129 14.34 19.57 -1.52
CA ARG A 129 14.93 20.61 -2.40
C ARG A 129 13.95 21.09 -3.46
N GLU A 130 13.20 20.17 -4.08
CA GLU A 130 12.19 20.53 -5.08
C GLU A 130 11.05 21.34 -4.44
N ALA A 131 10.60 20.95 -3.25
CA ALA A 131 9.60 21.72 -2.49
C ALA A 131 10.10 23.14 -2.14
N ASP A 132 11.36 23.29 -1.75
CA ASP A 132 11.96 24.60 -1.46
C ASP A 132 12.08 25.45 -2.72
N ILE A 133 12.46 24.86 -3.85
CA ILE A 133 12.49 25.54 -5.16
C ILE A 133 11.09 26.01 -5.55
N ILE A 134 10.08 25.15 -5.43
CA ILE A 134 8.68 25.50 -5.73
C ILE A 134 8.21 26.63 -4.83
N ARG A 135 8.48 26.57 -3.52
CA ARG A 135 8.12 27.67 -2.59
C ARG A 135 8.80 28.98 -2.96
N ALA A 136 10.10 28.95 -3.27
CA ALA A 136 10.85 30.14 -3.67
C ALA A 136 10.37 30.71 -5.00
N THR A 137 9.93 29.88 -5.94
CA THR A 137 9.34 30.31 -7.21
C THR A 137 7.95 30.90 -6.98
N ASN A 138 7.08 30.20 -6.24
CA ASN A 138 5.73 30.69 -5.93
C ASN A 138 5.75 32.03 -5.19
N ILE A 139 6.66 32.22 -4.22
CA ILE A 139 6.82 33.51 -3.52
C ILE A 139 7.18 34.63 -4.49
N ARG A 140 8.08 34.37 -5.46
CA ARG A 140 8.47 35.35 -6.48
C ARG A 140 7.33 35.67 -7.44
N GLU A 141 6.60 34.66 -7.90
CA GLU A 141 5.44 34.84 -8.78
C GLU A 141 4.30 35.60 -8.08
N LEU A 142 4.02 35.28 -6.81
CA LEU A 142 3.05 36.03 -6.00
C LEU A 142 3.46 37.48 -5.80
N ALA A 143 4.75 37.74 -5.55
CA ALA A 143 5.26 39.11 -5.42
C ALA A 143 5.14 39.89 -6.73
N ALA A 144 5.47 39.27 -7.87
CA ALA A 144 5.35 39.89 -9.18
C ALA A 144 3.88 40.17 -9.55
N ALA A 145 2.99 39.20 -9.32
CA ALA A 145 1.56 39.36 -9.56
C ALA A 145 0.95 40.46 -8.66
N ARG A 146 1.42 40.58 -7.42
CA ARG A 146 0.97 41.66 -6.51
C ARG A 146 1.40 43.03 -7.02
N ASP A 147 2.66 43.16 -7.42
CA ASP A 147 3.23 44.40 -7.96
C ASP A 147 2.56 44.80 -9.29
N GLU A 148 2.27 43.85 -10.17
CA GLU A 148 1.44 44.08 -11.37
C GLU A 148 0.01 44.52 -11.01
N GLY A 149 -0.61 43.87 -10.02
CA GLY A 149 -1.93 44.25 -9.52
C GLY A 149 -1.96 45.66 -8.94
N GLU A 150 -0.96 46.04 -8.14
CA GLU A 150 -0.83 47.38 -7.57
C GLU A 150 -0.65 48.45 -8.68
N ARG A 151 0.13 48.16 -9.73
CA ARG A 151 0.23 49.03 -10.91
C ARG A 151 -1.09 49.17 -11.66
N ALA A 152 -1.81 48.06 -11.88
CA ALA A 152 -3.09 48.10 -12.56
C ALA A 152 -4.12 48.94 -11.79
N ILE A 153 -4.16 48.81 -10.46
CA ILE A 153 -5.03 49.61 -9.59
C ILE A 153 -4.64 51.10 -9.65
N ALA A 154 -3.35 51.43 -9.66
CA ALA A 154 -2.88 52.80 -9.78
C ALA A 154 -3.31 53.43 -11.13
N THR A 155 -3.14 52.70 -12.24
CA THR A 155 -3.59 53.13 -13.57
C THR A 155 -5.11 53.35 -13.61
N LEU A 156 -5.90 52.46 -13.00
CA LEU A 156 -7.35 52.64 -12.92
C LEU A 156 -7.74 53.87 -12.10
N HIS A 157 -7.05 54.15 -10.99
CA HIS A 157 -7.27 55.38 -10.22
C HIS A 157 -6.95 56.63 -11.02
N GLU A 158 -5.85 56.63 -11.78
CA GLU A 158 -5.47 57.75 -12.64
C GLU A 158 -6.52 57.97 -13.75
N GLN A 159 -6.99 56.90 -14.39
CA GLN A 159 -8.05 56.96 -15.40
C GLN A 159 -9.37 57.50 -14.81
N LEU A 160 -9.77 57.04 -13.64
CA LEU A 160 -10.98 57.53 -12.96
C LEU A 160 -10.86 58.99 -12.56
N ALA A 161 -9.69 59.42 -12.07
CA ALA A 161 -9.43 60.82 -11.76
C ALA A 161 -9.52 61.69 -13.03
N GLY A 162 -8.91 61.22 -14.14
CA GLY A 162 -8.99 61.90 -15.43
C GLY A 162 -10.42 62.00 -15.97
N GLN A 163 -11.19 60.90 -15.91
CA GLN A 163 -12.60 60.87 -16.31
C GLN A 163 -13.43 61.84 -15.46
N ARG A 164 -13.23 61.86 -14.14
CA ARG A 164 -13.92 62.78 -13.25
C ARG A 164 -13.65 64.24 -13.62
N THR A 165 -12.39 64.61 -13.81
CA THR A 165 -12.06 66.00 -14.20
C THR A 165 -12.61 66.35 -15.57
N TRP A 166 -12.64 65.40 -16.52
CA TRP A 166 -13.27 65.63 -17.82
C TRP A 166 -14.79 65.83 -17.70
N ILE A 167 -15.48 65.01 -16.90
CA ILE A 167 -16.92 65.17 -16.63
C ILE A 167 -17.21 66.52 -15.97
N GLU A 168 -16.43 66.91 -14.95
CA GLU A 168 -16.60 68.20 -14.25
C GLU A 168 -16.49 69.38 -15.23
N ARG A 169 -15.49 69.37 -16.12
CA ARG A 169 -15.37 70.40 -17.18
C ARG A 169 -16.52 70.33 -18.18
N SER A 170 -16.97 69.13 -18.56
CA SER A 170 -18.09 68.98 -19.50
C SER A 170 -19.39 69.53 -18.91
N ILE A 171 -19.64 69.32 -17.62
CA ILE A 171 -20.81 69.88 -16.91
C ILE A 171 -20.72 71.41 -16.88
N GLU A 172 -19.54 71.97 -16.60
CA GLU A 172 -19.34 73.42 -16.61
C GLU A 172 -19.63 74.02 -18.00
N THR A 173 -19.08 73.45 -19.07
CA THR A 173 -19.34 73.89 -20.45
C THR A 173 -20.82 73.82 -20.80
N VAL A 174 -21.48 72.69 -20.52
CA VAL A 174 -22.93 72.53 -20.78
C VAL A 174 -23.75 73.53 -19.95
N GLY A 175 -23.33 73.82 -18.71
CA GLY A 175 -23.95 74.83 -17.86
C GLY A 175 -23.90 76.24 -18.47
N VAL A 176 -22.76 76.62 -19.05
CA VAL A 176 -22.59 77.90 -19.77
C VAL A 176 -23.46 77.95 -21.02
N GLU A 177 -23.50 76.88 -21.81
CA GLU A 177 -24.36 76.78 -23.00
C GLU A 177 -25.84 76.93 -22.65
N LEU A 178 -26.31 76.24 -21.59
CA LEU A 178 -27.68 76.35 -21.11
C LEU A 178 -28.03 77.76 -20.61
N ALA A 179 -27.09 78.44 -19.94
CA ALA A 179 -27.29 79.83 -19.52
C ALA A 179 -27.43 80.77 -20.73
N SER A 180 -26.63 80.57 -21.79
CA SER A 180 -26.74 81.32 -23.05
C SER A 180 -28.10 81.10 -23.70
N LEU A 181 -28.51 79.84 -23.88
CA LEU A 181 -29.82 79.50 -24.47
C LEU A 181 -30.99 80.07 -23.66
N THR A 182 -30.86 80.12 -22.33
CA THR A 182 -31.86 80.73 -21.45
C THR A 182 -31.95 82.23 -21.68
N ALA A 183 -30.80 82.92 -21.78
CA ALA A 183 -30.75 84.35 -22.08
C ALA A 183 -31.33 84.67 -23.47
N GLU A 184 -31.00 83.86 -24.49
CA GLU A 184 -31.58 83.99 -25.83
C GLU A 184 -33.10 83.80 -25.82
N ARG A 185 -33.60 82.77 -25.13
CA ARG A 185 -35.05 82.56 -24.96
C ARG A 185 -35.71 83.76 -24.31
N ASP A 186 -35.12 84.31 -23.26
CA ASP A 186 -35.68 85.44 -22.52
C ASP A 186 -35.66 86.72 -23.35
N ALA A 187 -34.62 86.93 -24.17
CA ALA A 187 -34.56 88.01 -25.15
C ALA A 187 -35.67 87.88 -26.21
N VAL A 188 -35.81 86.70 -26.83
CA VAL A 188 -36.88 86.42 -27.80
C VAL A 188 -38.26 86.62 -27.17
N ARG A 189 -38.45 86.19 -25.92
CA ARG A 189 -39.69 86.41 -25.18
C ARG A 189 -39.98 87.91 -25.00
N ALA A 190 -38.99 88.70 -24.61
CA ALA A 190 -39.15 90.15 -24.44
C ALA A 190 -39.48 90.83 -25.79
N GLU A 191 -38.85 90.41 -26.89
CA GLU A 191 -39.18 90.89 -28.24
C GLU A 191 -40.62 90.54 -28.63
N LEU A 192 -41.07 89.32 -28.33
CA LEU A 192 -42.46 88.89 -28.58
C LEU A 192 -43.47 89.69 -27.74
N GLU A 193 -43.16 89.96 -26.48
CA GLU A 193 -44.00 90.79 -25.59
C GLU A 193 -44.06 92.25 -26.11
N HIS A 194 -42.93 92.80 -26.57
CA HIS A 194 -42.89 94.12 -27.21
C HIS A 194 -43.73 94.16 -28.49
N PHE A 195 -43.61 93.14 -29.34
CA PHE A 195 -44.41 93.03 -30.56
C PHE A 195 -45.90 92.91 -30.24
N ALA A 196 -46.28 92.14 -29.22
CA ALA A 196 -47.67 92.04 -28.77
C ALA A 196 -48.21 93.39 -28.27
N ALA A 197 -47.43 94.12 -27.47
CA ALA A 197 -47.82 95.46 -27.01
C ALA A 197 -47.96 96.47 -28.17
N LEU A 198 -47.05 96.44 -29.15
CA LEU A 198 -47.12 97.27 -30.35
C LEU A 198 -48.37 96.93 -31.17
N ARG A 199 -48.64 95.63 -31.37
CA ARG A 199 -49.82 95.11 -32.05
C ARG A 199 -51.10 95.61 -31.38
N ASP A 200 -51.19 95.50 -30.06
CA ASP A 200 -52.36 95.91 -29.28
C ASP A 200 -52.57 97.43 -29.35
N ARG A 201 -51.49 98.23 -29.31
CA ARG A 201 -51.54 99.70 -29.50
C ARG A 201 -52.03 100.10 -30.89
N LEU A 202 -51.66 99.36 -31.93
CA LEU A 202 -52.14 99.56 -33.30
C LEU A 202 -53.56 99.00 -33.50
N GLY A 203 -54.13 98.30 -32.50
CA GLY A 203 -55.45 97.67 -32.57
C GLY A 203 -55.53 96.51 -33.56
N ILE A 204 -54.39 95.99 -34.00
CA ILE A 204 -54.29 94.88 -34.95
C ILE A 204 -54.58 93.59 -34.18
N ARG A 205 -55.48 92.73 -34.68
CA ARG A 205 -55.71 91.40 -34.10
C ARG A 205 -55.34 90.34 -35.11
N LEU A 206 -54.53 89.38 -34.70
CA LEU A 206 -54.34 88.16 -35.45
C LEU A 206 -55.41 87.17 -34.99
N ILE A 207 -56.28 86.73 -35.90
CA ILE A 207 -57.26 85.68 -35.62
C ILE A 207 -56.78 84.43 -36.33
N GLU A 208 -56.47 83.39 -35.56
CA GLU A 208 -56.21 82.07 -36.12
C GLU A 208 -57.51 81.48 -36.65
N THR A 209 -57.61 81.35 -37.98
CA THR A 209 -58.65 80.54 -38.60
C THR A 209 -58.11 79.14 -38.88
N ARG A 210 -59.01 78.16 -39.07
CA ARG A 210 -58.63 76.74 -39.25
C ARG A 210 -57.63 76.47 -40.38
N THR A 211 -57.46 77.40 -41.32
CA THR A 211 -56.60 77.23 -42.48
C THR A 211 -55.48 78.27 -42.57
N GLN A 212 -55.67 79.52 -42.13
CA GLN A 212 -54.64 80.57 -42.17
C GLN A 212 -54.83 81.67 -41.09
N PRO A 213 -53.76 82.35 -40.66
CA PRO A 213 -53.91 83.54 -39.81
C PRO A 213 -54.51 84.70 -40.61
N VAL A 214 -55.51 85.37 -40.06
CA VAL A 214 -56.14 86.56 -40.65
C VAL A 214 -55.80 87.79 -39.81
N ILE A 215 -55.34 88.85 -40.46
CA ILE A 215 -55.04 90.14 -39.81
C ILE A 215 -56.30 91.00 -39.84
N VAL A 216 -56.82 91.38 -38.68
CA VAL A 216 -57.96 92.28 -38.50
C VAL A 216 -57.45 93.62 -38.00
N VAL A 217 -57.86 94.72 -38.64
CA VAL A 217 -57.53 96.10 -38.25
C VAL A 217 -58.76 96.81 -37.67
N PRO A 218 -58.57 97.87 -36.86
CA PRO A 218 -59.68 98.67 -36.33
C PRO A 218 -60.59 99.24 -37.41
N GLU A 219 -61.85 99.49 -37.04
CA GLU A 219 -62.84 100.10 -37.92
C GLU A 219 -62.39 101.50 -38.39
N GLY A 220 -62.58 101.80 -39.68
CA GLY A 220 -62.06 103.02 -40.30
C GLY A 220 -60.59 102.94 -40.72
N GLN A 221 -59.96 101.76 -40.66
CA GLN A 221 -58.61 101.54 -41.19
C GLN A 221 -58.59 100.42 -42.25
N GLU A 222 -57.69 100.53 -43.22
CA GLU A 222 -57.46 99.51 -44.25
C GLU A 222 -56.00 99.06 -44.31
N ILE A 223 -55.77 97.78 -44.59
CA ILE A 223 -54.45 97.22 -44.84
C ILE A 223 -54.16 97.32 -46.34
N ARG A 224 -53.16 98.14 -46.71
CA ARG A 224 -52.68 98.22 -48.10
C ARG A 224 -51.28 97.65 -48.24
N LEU A 225 -51.02 97.00 -49.38
CA LEU A 225 -49.67 96.56 -49.73
C LEU A 225 -48.75 97.79 -49.78
N TRP A 226 -47.66 97.75 -49.03
CA TRP A 226 -46.69 98.83 -48.98
C TRP A 226 -45.38 98.38 -49.61
N ARG A 227 -44.90 99.16 -50.59
CA ARG A 227 -43.57 99.02 -51.16
C ARG A 227 -42.75 100.24 -50.77
N ALA A 228 -42.05 100.16 -49.64
CA ALA A 228 -41.00 101.10 -49.31
C ALA A 228 -39.65 100.58 -49.84
N ALA A 229 -38.88 101.45 -50.49
CA ALA A 229 -37.49 101.15 -50.85
C ALA A 229 -36.62 101.25 -49.59
N GLY A 230 -35.84 100.21 -49.29
CA GLY A 230 -34.84 100.24 -48.21
C GLY A 230 -35.29 99.73 -46.83
N LEU A 231 -36.57 99.36 -46.64
CA LEU A 231 -37.09 98.83 -45.36
C LEU A 231 -37.36 97.32 -45.38
N HIS A 232 -36.67 96.59 -46.27
CA HIS A 232 -36.96 95.19 -46.60
C HIS A 232 -36.79 94.19 -45.45
N GLU A 233 -36.16 94.59 -44.33
CA GLU A 233 -35.83 93.71 -43.19
C GLU A 233 -36.79 93.84 -41.99
N LEU A 234 -37.67 94.84 -41.95
CA LEU A 234 -38.60 95.04 -40.83
C LEU A 234 -40.01 94.54 -41.15
N ALA A 235 -40.44 93.50 -40.42
CA ALA A 235 -41.80 92.93 -40.36
C ALA A 235 -42.43 92.51 -41.71
N ARG A 236 -42.15 91.27 -42.14
CA ARG A 236 -42.82 90.63 -43.29
C ARG A 236 -43.89 89.64 -42.81
N TYR A 237 -45.13 89.81 -43.27
CA TYR A 237 -46.14 88.76 -43.19
C TYR A 237 -46.16 88.00 -44.53
N ASN A 238 -45.84 86.71 -44.53
CA ASN A 238 -45.67 85.89 -45.75
C ASN A 238 -44.76 86.54 -46.81
N GLY A 239 -43.68 87.20 -46.37
CA GLY A 239 -42.71 87.83 -47.27
C GLY A 239 -43.14 89.20 -47.84
N ARG A 240 -44.31 89.74 -47.46
CA ARG A 240 -44.84 91.03 -47.97
C ARG A 240 -45.01 92.04 -46.85
N MET A 241 -44.81 93.32 -47.16
CA MET A 241 -45.02 94.45 -46.25
C MET A 241 -46.40 95.08 -46.48
N TYR A 242 -47.05 95.42 -45.39
CA TYR A 242 -48.37 96.04 -45.39
C TYR A 242 -48.35 97.28 -44.50
N ARG A 243 -49.08 98.33 -44.90
CA ARG A 243 -49.29 99.53 -44.07
C ARG A 243 -50.77 99.62 -43.71
N VAL A 244 -51.03 100.06 -42.48
CA VAL A 244 -52.38 100.36 -42.00
C VAL A 244 -52.62 101.86 -42.20
N LEU A 245 -53.67 102.21 -42.93
CA LEU A 245 -54.04 103.60 -43.23
C LEU A 245 -55.46 103.87 -42.75
N ALA A 246 -55.76 105.12 -42.40
CA ALA A 246 -57.14 105.55 -42.26
C ALA A 246 -57.86 105.39 -43.61
N ARG A 247 -59.08 104.88 -43.56
CA ARG A 247 -59.96 104.72 -44.71
C ARG A 247 -60.61 106.08 -44.97
N ASP A 248 -60.19 106.74 -46.05
CA ASP A 248 -60.84 107.95 -46.58
C ASP A 248 -62.31 107.70 -46.94
#